data_AF-A0A1A2RPY6-F1
#
_entry.id   AF-A0A1A2RPY6-F1
#
_cell.length_a   1.000
_cell.length_b   1.000
_cell.length_c   1.000
_cell.angle_alpha   90.00
_cell.angle_beta   90.00
_cell.angle_gamma   90.00
#
_symmetry.space_group_name_H-M   'P 1'
#
loop_
_entity.id
_entity.type
_entity.pdbx_description
1 polymer ?
#
loop_
_entity_poly.entity_id
_entity_poly.type
_entity_poly.pdbx_seq_one_letter_code
_entity_poly.pdbx_strand_id
1 'polypeptide(L)'
;MDLINRRTECTLLDGVLQAVRSADSRVLVLHGDPGVGKSALMDYVASRAAGYRLVRAAGIESEMELAYAALHQLCAPLMDRLDDLPAPQRDALVQARSRALLSEAPEAKQLYREAIERLGRTRMRVELARTHLLYGEWLRRQRRRTDARAQLRTAHDMFDAMGMQAFAERGRRELLATGETARKRTSAATGAKLTPQEEQVARLAAEGLTNPEIGARLFISAKTVQYHLSKVFTKLGISSRSQLH
;
A
#
# COMPACT_ATOMS: atom_id res chain seq x y z
N MET A 1 27.97 -9.71 -24.27
CA MET A 1 28.93 -10.18 -23.24
C MET A 1 28.87 -11.68 -23.19
N ASP A 2 30.02 -12.36 -23.28
CA ASP A 2 30.09 -13.80 -23.09
C ASP A 2 30.35 -14.11 -21.61
N LEU A 3 29.43 -14.82 -20.95
CA LEU A 3 29.56 -15.21 -19.54
C LEU A 3 30.24 -16.57 -19.44
N ILE A 4 31.47 -16.60 -18.95
CA ILE A 4 32.27 -17.83 -18.81
C ILE A 4 31.65 -18.72 -17.72
N ASN A 5 31.51 -20.03 -18.00
CA ASN A 5 30.98 -21.05 -17.08
C ASN A 5 29.56 -20.80 -16.54
N ARG A 6 28.71 -20.07 -17.27
CA ARG A 6 27.30 -19.80 -16.90
C ARG A 6 26.26 -20.32 -17.89
N ARG A 7 26.62 -21.39 -18.63
CA ARG A 7 25.78 -21.92 -19.73
C ARG A 7 24.39 -22.38 -19.29
N THR A 8 24.29 -23.00 -18.11
CA THR A 8 23.01 -23.50 -17.58
C THR A 8 22.08 -22.33 -17.23
N GLU A 9 22.60 -21.32 -16.53
CA GLU A 9 21.84 -20.12 -16.16
C GLU A 9 21.42 -19.33 -17.40
N CYS A 10 22.34 -19.13 -18.36
CA CYS A 10 22.02 -18.48 -19.63
C CYS A 10 20.90 -19.22 -20.39
N THR A 11 20.94 -20.56 -20.44
CA THR A 11 19.88 -21.37 -21.09
C THR A 11 18.52 -21.16 -20.43
N LEU A 12 18.46 -21.15 -19.10
CA LEU A 12 17.21 -20.90 -18.35
C LEU A 12 16.66 -19.50 -18.62
N LEU A 13 17.54 -18.51 -18.64
CA LEU A 13 17.18 -17.11 -18.88
C LEU A 13 16.71 -16.88 -20.33
N ASP A 14 17.37 -17.47 -21.32
CA ASP A 14 16.94 -17.46 -22.72
C ASP A 14 15.55 -18.13 -22.88
N GLY A 15 15.30 -19.20 -22.12
CA GLY A 15 13.98 -19.86 -22.08
C GLY A 15 12.85 -18.96 -21.56
N VAL A 16 13.15 -18.05 -20.62
CA VAL A 16 12.17 -17.05 -20.14
C VAL A 16 11.81 -16.06 -21.24
N LEU A 17 12.80 -15.56 -21.99
CA LEU A 17 12.55 -14.69 -23.13
C LEU A 17 11.67 -15.38 -24.17
N GLN A 18 11.99 -16.63 -24.52
CA GLN A 18 11.22 -17.39 -25.49
C GLN A 18 9.76 -17.63 -25.06
N ALA A 19 9.52 -17.92 -23.77
CA ALA A 19 8.17 -18.08 -23.23
C ALA A 19 7.34 -16.78 -23.33
N VAL A 20 7.95 -15.63 -23.05
CA VAL A 20 7.26 -14.34 -23.18
C VAL A 20 6.86 -14.07 -24.64
N ARG A 21 7.69 -14.49 -25.61
CA ARG A 21 7.34 -14.42 -27.05
C ARG A 21 6.16 -15.31 -27.43
N SER A 22 5.96 -16.45 -26.76
CA SER A 22 4.78 -17.30 -26.94
C SER A 22 3.56 -16.86 -26.13
N ALA A 23 3.60 -15.63 -25.56
CA ALA A 23 2.57 -15.08 -24.66
C ALA A 23 2.42 -15.83 -23.32
N ASP A 24 3.41 -16.66 -22.94
CA ASP A 24 3.44 -17.34 -21.65
C ASP A 24 4.16 -16.49 -20.60
N SER A 25 3.50 -16.29 -19.47
CA SER A 25 4.11 -15.61 -18.32
C SER A 25 5.03 -16.56 -17.55
N ARG A 26 6.25 -16.11 -17.24
CA ARG A 26 7.24 -16.86 -16.45
C ARG A 26 7.84 -15.98 -15.35
N VAL A 27 8.14 -16.61 -14.22
CA VAL A 27 8.85 -15.99 -13.09
C VAL A 27 10.08 -16.84 -12.80
N LEU A 28 11.23 -16.18 -12.64
CA LEU A 28 12.49 -16.81 -12.28
C LEU A 28 13.13 -16.02 -11.14
N VAL A 29 13.68 -16.72 -10.16
CA VAL A 29 14.39 -16.13 -9.02
C VAL A 29 15.86 -16.54 -9.09
N LEU A 30 16.75 -15.55 -9.13
CA LEU A 30 18.21 -15.74 -9.10
C LEU A 30 18.69 -15.60 -7.66
N HIS A 31 19.15 -16.71 -7.07
CA HIS A 31 19.70 -16.74 -5.71
C HIS A 31 21.21 -17.05 -5.73
N GLY A 32 21.93 -16.52 -4.74
CA GLY A 32 23.36 -16.77 -4.55
C GLY A 32 24.04 -15.65 -3.77
N ASP A 33 25.30 -15.86 -3.40
CA ASP A 33 26.05 -14.95 -2.54
C ASP A 33 26.33 -13.58 -3.18
N PRO A 34 26.61 -12.54 -2.37
CA PRO A 34 27.14 -11.27 -2.88
C PRO A 34 28.35 -11.48 -3.79
N GLY A 35 28.43 -10.75 -4.91
CA GLY A 35 29.55 -10.86 -5.86
C GLY A 35 29.51 -12.07 -6.80
N VAL A 36 28.60 -13.04 -6.65
CA VAL A 36 28.54 -14.26 -7.49
C VAL A 36 28.19 -13.99 -8.98
N GLY A 37 27.84 -12.76 -9.34
CA GLY A 37 27.55 -12.37 -10.74
C GLY A 37 26.07 -12.34 -11.11
N LYS A 38 25.14 -12.28 -10.14
CA LYS A 38 23.69 -12.14 -10.41
C LYS A 38 23.37 -10.93 -11.29
N SER A 39 24.00 -9.78 -11.04
CA SER A 39 23.82 -8.58 -11.88
C SER A 39 24.30 -8.79 -13.31
N ALA A 40 25.42 -9.52 -13.50
CA ALA A 40 25.92 -9.86 -14.83
C ALA A 40 24.95 -10.78 -15.60
N LEU A 41 24.29 -11.72 -14.91
CA LEU A 41 23.21 -12.55 -15.50
C LEU A 41 21.99 -11.70 -15.86
N MET A 42 21.60 -10.73 -15.03
CA MET A 42 20.54 -9.79 -15.37
C MET A 42 20.91 -8.95 -16.61
N ASP A 43 22.14 -8.43 -16.68
CA ASP A 43 22.63 -7.64 -17.82
C ASP A 43 22.72 -8.45 -19.11
N TYR A 44 23.09 -9.73 -19.00
CA TYR A 44 23.01 -10.68 -20.11
C TYR A 44 21.59 -10.75 -20.69
N VAL A 45 20.57 -10.93 -19.85
CA VAL A 45 19.17 -10.95 -20.32
C VAL A 45 18.74 -9.63 -20.93
N ALA A 46 19.11 -8.49 -20.34
CA ALA A 46 18.85 -7.17 -20.94
C ALA A 46 19.34 -7.10 -22.38
N SER A 47 20.60 -7.50 -22.58
CA SER A 47 21.26 -7.37 -23.88
C SER A 47 20.59 -8.22 -24.96
N ARG A 48 19.84 -9.27 -24.57
CA ARG A 48 19.10 -10.17 -25.46
C ARG A 48 17.61 -9.88 -25.55
N ALA A 49 17.10 -8.95 -24.74
CA ALA A 49 15.71 -8.54 -24.73
C ALA A 49 15.36 -7.57 -25.88
N ALA A 50 16.03 -7.66 -27.03
CA ALA A 50 15.69 -6.91 -28.22
C ALA A 50 14.27 -7.27 -28.70
N GLY A 51 13.44 -6.25 -28.91
CA GLY A 51 12.02 -6.40 -29.27
C GLY A 51 11.07 -6.63 -28.08
N TYR A 52 11.58 -6.63 -26.84
CA TYR A 52 10.77 -6.66 -25.63
C TYR A 52 10.74 -5.26 -24.99
N ARG A 53 9.69 -4.98 -24.23
CA ARG A 53 9.70 -3.84 -23.31
C ARG A 53 10.31 -4.29 -21.98
N LEU A 54 11.58 -3.93 -21.78
CA LEU A 54 12.31 -4.21 -20.56
C LEU A 54 12.06 -3.11 -19.53
N VAL A 55 11.66 -3.50 -18.32
CA VAL A 55 11.53 -2.62 -17.16
C VAL A 55 12.44 -3.16 -16.06
N ARG A 56 13.19 -2.29 -15.38
CA ARG A 56 14.17 -2.67 -14.36
C ARG A 56 13.95 -1.88 -13.08
N ALA A 57 14.25 -2.51 -11.96
CA ALA A 57 14.46 -1.84 -10.69
C ALA A 57 15.70 -2.43 -10.01
N ALA A 58 16.39 -1.59 -9.26
CA ALA A 58 17.52 -1.96 -8.43
C ALA A 58 17.25 -1.54 -6.98
N GLY A 59 17.64 -2.39 -6.03
CA GLY A 59 17.70 -1.99 -4.64
C GLY A 59 18.94 -1.13 -4.41
N ILE A 60 18.74 0.13 -4.02
CA ILE A 60 19.81 1.03 -3.60
C ILE A 60 19.69 1.17 -2.08
N GLU A 61 20.79 1.01 -1.36
CA GLU A 61 20.79 1.05 0.11
C GLU A 61 20.29 2.41 0.66
N SER A 62 20.61 3.51 -0.02
CA SER A 62 20.09 4.83 0.32
C SER A 62 18.58 4.99 0.11
N GLU A 63 17.94 4.08 -0.64
CA GLU A 63 16.50 4.06 -0.88
C GLU A 63 15.75 3.10 0.05
N MET A 64 16.42 2.47 1.02
CA MET A 64 15.75 1.54 1.98
C MET A 64 14.62 2.20 2.76
N GLU A 65 14.76 3.48 3.09
CA GLU A 65 13.74 4.28 3.80
C GLU A 65 12.66 4.83 2.85
N LEU A 66 12.87 4.73 1.54
CA LEU A 66 11.93 5.18 0.52
C LEU A 66 10.99 4.03 0.14
N ALA A 67 9.91 3.90 0.91
CA ALA A 67 8.84 2.97 0.58
C ALA A 67 8.43 3.13 -0.90
N TYR A 68 8.33 2.01 -1.63
CA TYR A 68 7.96 1.94 -3.05
C TYR A 68 8.99 2.48 -4.04
N ALA A 69 10.24 2.70 -3.66
CA ALA A 69 11.29 3.11 -4.61
C ALA A 69 11.39 2.15 -5.81
N ALA A 70 11.45 0.84 -5.57
CA ALA A 70 11.45 -0.15 -6.65
C ALA A 70 10.18 -0.11 -7.52
N LEU A 71 9.00 0.09 -6.92
CA LEU A 71 7.76 0.22 -7.68
C LEU A 71 7.75 1.49 -8.54
N HIS A 72 8.29 2.59 -8.01
CA HIS A 72 8.45 3.83 -8.78
C HIS A 72 9.38 3.63 -9.99
N GLN A 73 10.53 2.97 -9.79
CA GLN A 73 11.45 2.61 -10.86
C GLN A 73 10.77 1.73 -11.94
N LEU A 74 9.89 0.80 -11.53
CA LEU A 74 9.14 -0.05 -12.47
C LEU A 74 8.01 0.68 -13.20
N CYS A 75 7.31 1.59 -12.52
CA CYS A 75 6.16 2.28 -13.11
C CYS A 75 6.55 3.51 -13.94
N ALA A 76 7.68 4.17 -13.65
CA ALA A 76 8.09 5.38 -14.35
C ALA A 76 8.19 5.20 -15.89
N PRO A 77 8.78 4.11 -16.42
CA PRO A 77 8.86 3.86 -17.87
C PRO A 77 7.52 3.50 -18.53
N LEU A 78 6.44 3.36 -17.75
CA LEU A 78 5.11 2.98 -18.22
C LEU A 78 4.11 4.15 -18.15
N MET A 79 4.56 5.33 -17.71
CA MET A 79 3.71 6.51 -17.55
C MET A 79 3.23 7.08 -18.89
N ASP A 80 3.94 6.80 -19.98
CA ASP A 80 3.53 7.09 -21.37
C ASP A 80 2.33 6.25 -21.83
N ARG A 81 2.04 5.14 -21.12
CA ARG A 81 0.96 4.20 -21.45
C ARG A 81 -0.29 4.38 -20.59
N LEU A 82 -0.36 5.47 -19.82
CA LEU A 82 -1.55 5.76 -19.02
C LEU A 82 -2.81 5.81 -19.87
N ASP A 83 -2.71 6.30 -21.10
CA ASP A 83 -3.81 6.39 -22.04
C ASP A 83 -4.36 5.03 -22.50
N ASP A 84 -3.57 3.97 -22.36
CA ASP A 84 -3.97 2.60 -22.70
C ASP A 84 -4.64 1.86 -21.54
N LEU A 85 -4.59 2.43 -20.33
CA LEU A 85 -5.33 1.87 -19.21
C LEU A 85 -6.84 1.98 -19.49
N PRO A 86 -7.65 1.00 -19.07
CA PRO A 86 -9.08 1.15 -19.15
C PRO A 86 -9.50 2.44 -18.42
N ALA A 87 -10.47 3.15 -18.99
CA ALA A 87 -10.83 4.51 -18.57
C ALA A 87 -11.00 4.68 -17.05
N PRO A 88 -11.59 3.73 -16.29
CA PRO A 88 -11.69 3.87 -14.84
C PRO A 88 -10.35 3.99 -14.11
N GLN A 89 -9.33 3.24 -14.54
CA GLN A 89 -7.99 3.23 -13.94
C GLN A 89 -7.18 4.45 -14.37
N ARG A 90 -7.24 4.82 -15.65
CA ARG A 90 -6.60 6.02 -16.19
C ARG A 90 -7.12 7.27 -15.51
N ASP A 91 -8.44 7.44 -15.49
CA ASP A 91 -9.08 8.61 -14.90
C ASP A 91 -8.76 8.70 -13.42
N ALA A 92 -8.73 7.58 -12.69
CA ALA A 92 -8.34 7.57 -11.29
C ALA A 92 -6.88 8.02 -11.06
N LEU A 93 -5.94 7.58 -11.91
CA LEU A 93 -4.52 7.94 -11.80
C LEU A 93 -4.25 9.39 -12.21
N VAL A 94 -4.87 9.85 -13.31
CA VAL A 94 -4.71 11.19 -13.85
C VAL A 94 -5.46 12.21 -12.99
N GLN A 95 -6.68 11.91 -12.50
CA GLN A 95 -7.44 12.82 -11.64
C GLN A 95 -6.79 13.04 -10.27
N ALA A 96 -6.27 11.99 -9.62
CA ALA A 96 -5.66 12.12 -8.29
C ALA A 96 -4.41 13.02 -8.30
N ARG A 97 -3.65 13.01 -9.41
CA ARG A 97 -2.40 13.75 -9.55
C ARG A 97 -2.61 15.16 -10.12
N SER A 98 -3.50 15.35 -11.08
CA SER A 98 -3.69 16.63 -11.80
C SER A 98 -4.64 17.61 -11.10
N ARG A 99 -5.69 17.14 -10.39
CA ARG A 99 -6.67 18.03 -9.72
C ARG A 99 -6.18 18.59 -8.38
N ALA A 100 -5.26 17.88 -7.71
CA ALA A 100 -4.69 18.32 -6.44
C ALA A 100 -3.78 19.56 -6.56
N LEU A 101 -3.20 19.77 -7.76
CA LEU A 101 -2.35 20.93 -8.06
C LEU A 101 -3.12 22.16 -8.57
N LEU A 102 -4.35 22.02 -9.11
CA LEU A 102 -4.90 23.02 -10.03
C LEU A 102 -6.38 23.44 -9.85
N SER A 103 -7.14 22.92 -8.87
CA SER A 103 -8.61 23.19 -8.80
C SER A 103 -9.05 24.04 -7.59
N GLU A 104 -10.07 24.88 -7.80
CA GLU A 104 -10.77 25.64 -6.75
C GLU A 104 -11.70 24.76 -5.88
N ALA A 105 -12.25 25.34 -4.81
CA ALA A 105 -12.75 24.60 -3.66
C ALA A 105 -14.01 23.70 -3.87
N PRO A 106 -15.00 24.03 -4.71
CA PRO A 106 -16.20 23.21 -4.86
C PRO A 106 -15.94 21.98 -5.74
N GLU A 107 -15.26 22.17 -6.88
CA GLU A 107 -14.97 21.06 -7.79
C GLU A 107 -14.15 20.04 -7.04
N ALA A 108 -13.00 20.44 -6.46
CA ALA A 108 -12.01 19.55 -5.85
C ALA A 108 -12.61 18.49 -4.91
N LYS A 109 -13.66 18.82 -4.14
CA LYS A 109 -14.36 17.86 -3.27
C LYS A 109 -15.01 16.73 -4.07
N GLN A 110 -15.76 17.05 -5.10
CA GLN A 110 -16.44 16.07 -5.95
C GLN A 110 -15.42 15.20 -6.67
N LEU A 111 -14.32 15.83 -7.09
CA LEU A 111 -13.21 15.19 -7.76
C LEU A 111 -12.58 14.08 -6.90
N TYR A 112 -12.32 14.35 -5.61
CA TYR A 112 -11.77 13.35 -4.69
C TYR A 112 -12.75 12.21 -4.38
N ARG A 113 -14.05 12.50 -4.25
CA ARG A 113 -15.06 11.46 -3.99
C ARG A 113 -15.18 10.49 -5.15
N GLU A 114 -15.21 11.01 -6.36
CA GLU A 114 -15.24 10.21 -7.59
C GLU A 114 -13.99 9.32 -7.70
N ALA A 115 -12.81 9.86 -7.42
CA ALA A 115 -11.57 9.09 -7.43
C ALA A 115 -11.58 7.96 -6.38
N ILE A 116 -12.05 8.22 -5.16
CA ILE A 116 -12.19 7.21 -4.11
C ILE A 116 -13.16 6.10 -4.54
N GLU A 117 -14.30 6.45 -5.11
CA GLU A 117 -15.29 5.47 -5.59
C GLU A 117 -14.72 4.58 -6.69
N ARG A 118 -14.09 5.19 -7.71
CA ARG A 118 -13.50 4.46 -8.83
C ARG A 118 -12.34 3.57 -8.37
N LEU A 119 -11.41 4.10 -7.57
CA LEU A 119 -10.28 3.33 -7.03
C LEU A 119 -10.73 2.22 -6.08
N GLY A 120 -11.82 2.45 -5.32
CA GLY A 120 -12.45 1.46 -4.45
C GLY A 120 -12.94 0.21 -5.19
N ARG A 121 -13.23 0.32 -6.49
CA ARG A 121 -13.61 -0.80 -7.36
C ARG A 121 -12.42 -1.53 -7.97
N THR A 122 -11.19 -1.13 -7.66
CA THR A 122 -9.96 -1.70 -8.24
C THR A 122 -9.08 -2.37 -7.18
N ARG A 123 -8.05 -3.09 -7.62
CA ARG A 123 -6.99 -3.62 -6.74
C ARG A 123 -5.89 -2.58 -6.42
N MET A 124 -6.03 -1.32 -6.83
CA MET A 124 -5.01 -0.27 -6.65
C MET A 124 -5.07 0.34 -5.23
N ARG A 125 -4.83 -0.50 -4.21
CA ARG A 125 -5.02 -0.14 -2.78
C ARG A 125 -4.12 1.01 -2.32
N VAL A 126 -2.91 1.11 -2.87
CA VAL A 126 -1.97 2.21 -2.59
C VAL A 126 -2.50 3.55 -3.11
N GLU A 127 -2.98 3.59 -4.35
CA GLU A 127 -3.53 4.83 -4.93
C GLU A 127 -4.85 5.25 -4.27
N LEU A 128 -5.67 4.29 -3.85
CA LEU A 128 -6.84 4.57 -3.02
C LEU A 128 -6.45 5.22 -1.68
N ALA A 129 -5.46 4.66 -0.97
CA ALA A 129 -4.96 5.21 0.28
C ALA A 129 -4.36 6.63 0.11
N ARG A 130 -3.60 6.83 -0.98
CA ARG A 130 -3.04 8.15 -1.32
C ARG A 130 -4.13 9.17 -1.63
N THR A 131 -5.20 8.76 -2.31
CA THR A 131 -6.35 9.63 -2.60
C THR A 131 -7.07 10.04 -1.31
N HIS A 132 -7.26 9.12 -0.36
CA HIS A 132 -7.78 9.45 0.97
C HIS A 132 -6.87 10.44 1.74
N LEU A 133 -5.55 10.26 1.67
CA LEU A 133 -4.58 11.15 2.32
C LEU A 133 -4.68 12.57 1.76
N LEU A 134 -4.59 12.71 0.43
CA LEU A 134 -4.65 14.01 -0.25
C LEU A 134 -6.00 14.71 -0.04
N TYR A 135 -7.10 13.96 -0.07
CA TYR A 135 -8.42 14.52 0.21
C TYR A 135 -8.53 15.01 1.66
N GLY A 136 -7.99 14.25 2.61
CA GLY A 136 -7.91 14.64 4.02
C GLY A 136 -7.11 15.91 4.25
N GLU A 137 -5.93 16.03 3.63
CA GLU A 137 -5.07 17.22 3.68
C GLU A 137 -5.78 18.44 3.07
N TRP A 138 -6.46 18.26 1.94
CA TRP A 138 -7.24 19.31 1.30
C TRP A 138 -8.41 19.76 2.20
N LEU A 139 -9.19 18.83 2.76
CA LEU A 139 -10.28 19.15 3.70
C LEU A 139 -9.78 19.91 4.93
N ARG A 140 -8.58 19.58 5.44
CA ARG A 140 -7.95 20.32 6.54
C ARG A 140 -7.67 21.76 6.13
N ARG A 141 -7.10 22.00 4.94
CA ARG A 141 -6.85 23.35 4.38
C ARG A 141 -8.15 24.15 4.24
N GLN A 142 -9.25 23.50 3.88
CA GLN A 142 -10.60 24.09 3.85
C GLN A 142 -11.27 24.22 5.22
N ARG A 143 -10.54 24.04 6.33
CA ARG A 143 -11.03 24.08 7.72
C ARG A 143 -12.13 23.05 8.06
N ARG A 144 -12.38 22.05 7.22
CA ARG A 144 -13.37 20.97 7.44
C ARG A 144 -12.78 19.82 8.27
N ARG A 145 -12.40 20.12 9.51
CA ARG A 145 -11.63 19.21 10.39
C ARG A 145 -12.28 17.85 10.64
N THR A 146 -13.60 17.79 10.80
CA THR A 146 -14.30 16.51 11.04
C THR A 146 -14.20 15.58 9.84
N ASP A 147 -14.45 16.10 8.64
CA ASP A 147 -14.37 15.31 7.40
C ASP A 147 -12.93 14.91 7.09
N ALA A 148 -11.97 15.81 7.34
CA ALA A 148 -10.55 15.53 7.17
C ALA A 148 -10.10 14.33 8.00
N ARG A 149 -10.50 14.25 9.28
CA ARG A 149 -10.14 13.13 10.17
C ARG A 149 -10.61 11.78 9.63
N ALA A 150 -11.82 11.70 9.08
CA ALA A 150 -12.34 10.45 8.54
C ALA A 150 -11.46 9.93 7.37
N GLN A 151 -11.06 10.84 6.47
CA GLN A 151 -10.22 10.50 5.32
C GLN A 151 -8.78 10.16 5.75
N LEU A 152 -8.20 10.97 6.64
CA LEU A 152 -6.83 10.78 7.13
C LEU A 152 -6.67 9.49 7.97
N ARG A 153 -7.68 9.10 8.76
CA ARG A 153 -7.70 7.80 9.46
C ARG A 153 -7.75 6.64 8.49
N THR A 154 -8.62 6.72 7.48
CA THR A 154 -8.71 5.69 6.43
C THR A 154 -7.36 5.52 5.72
N ALA A 155 -6.72 6.63 5.34
CA ALA A 155 -5.40 6.60 4.74
C ALA A 155 -4.34 6.00 5.67
N HIS A 156 -4.27 6.46 6.93
CA HIS A 156 -3.33 5.95 7.92
C HIS A 156 -3.49 4.43 8.12
N ASP A 157 -4.71 3.96 8.34
CA ASP A 157 -5.02 2.55 8.58
C ASP A 157 -4.65 1.69 7.36
N MET A 158 -4.95 2.17 6.14
CA MET A 158 -4.57 1.48 4.91
C MET A 158 -3.05 1.41 4.72
N PHE A 159 -2.34 2.51 4.96
CA PHE A 159 -0.90 2.57 4.85
C PHE A 159 -0.21 1.70 5.89
N ASP A 160 -0.70 1.71 7.12
CA ASP A 160 -0.14 0.90 8.20
C ASP A 160 -0.30 -0.61 7.91
N ALA A 161 -1.49 -1.01 7.44
CA ALA A 161 -1.76 -2.39 7.04
C ALA A 161 -0.89 -2.88 5.86
N MET A 162 -0.48 -1.98 4.97
CA MET A 162 0.43 -2.27 3.85
C MET A 162 1.92 -2.13 4.21
N GLY A 163 2.26 -1.76 5.44
CA GLY A 163 3.65 -1.51 5.85
C GLY A 163 4.25 -0.19 5.34
N MET A 164 3.43 0.74 4.84
CA MET A 164 3.85 2.04 4.28
C MET A 164 4.14 3.08 5.37
N GLN A 165 5.11 2.82 6.24
CA GLN A 165 5.29 3.61 7.48
C GLN A 165 5.52 5.11 7.23
N ALA A 166 6.25 5.50 6.19
CA ALA A 166 6.43 6.92 5.85
C ALA A 166 5.11 7.64 5.53
N PHE A 167 4.19 6.97 4.81
CA PHE A 167 2.87 7.51 4.51
C PHE A 167 1.91 7.43 5.70
N ALA A 168 1.98 6.34 6.47
CA ALA A 168 1.21 6.19 7.70
C ALA A 168 1.55 7.32 8.70
N GLU A 169 2.84 7.63 8.85
CA GLU A 169 3.33 8.70 9.72
C GLU A 169 2.94 10.09 9.21
N ARG A 170 2.90 10.31 7.90
CA ARG A 170 2.34 11.53 7.31
C ARG A 170 0.84 11.67 7.64
N GLY A 171 0.06 10.61 7.47
CA GLY A 171 -1.36 10.60 7.86
C GLY A 171 -1.55 10.90 9.35
N ARG A 172 -0.70 10.34 10.22
CA ARG A 172 -0.69 10.60 11.66
C ARG A 172 -0.39 12.07 11.99
N ARG A 173 0.62 12.67 11.36
CA ARG A 173 0.95 14.09 11.54
C ARG A 173 -0.21 15.00 11.14
N GLU A 174 -0.86 14.71 10.01
CA GLU A 174 -2.03 15.46 9.56
C GLU A 174 -3.23 15.28 10.52
N LEU A 175 -3.46 14.08 11.08
CA LEU A 175 -4.48 13.83 12.10
C LEU A 175 -4.24 14.67 13.37
N LEU A 176 -3.00 14.72 13.84
CA LEU A 176 -2.61 15.58 14.96
C LEU A 176 -2.89 17.04 14.67
N ALA A 177 -2.58 17.50 13.46
CA ALA A 177 -2.85 18.88 13.02
C ALA A 177 -4.35 19.23 12.94
N THR A 178 -5.25 18.24 12.96
CA THR A 178 -6.70 18.49 13.08
C THR A 178 -7.17 18.66 14.54
N GLY A 179 -6.31 18.44 15.53
CA GLY A 179 -6.65 18.48 16.96
C GLY A 179 -7.29 17.20 17.50
N GLU A 180 -7.08 16.06 16.84
CA GLU A 180 -7.72 14.79 17.22
C GLU A 180 -7.27 14.25 18.59
N THR A 181 -6.02 14.50 19.00
CA THR A 181 -5.51 14.12 20.32
C THR A 181 -6.22 14.83 21.47
N ALA A 182 -6.71 16.06 21.27
CA ALA A 182 -7.50 16.78 22.26
C ALA A 182 -8.90 16.16 22.47
N ARG A 183 -9.48 15.56 21.42
CA ARG A 183 -10.84 14.96 21.46
C ARG A 183 -10.86 13.51 21.95
N LYS A 184 -9.75 12.77 21.80
CA LYS A 184 -9.62 11.39 22.28
C LYS A 184 -9.66 11.29 23.82
N ARG A 185 -9.38 12.39 24.55
CA ARG A 185 -9.57 12.47 26.02
C ARG A 185 -11.02 12.78 26.44
N THR A 186 -11.87 13.28 25.55
CA THR A 186 -13.21 13.82 25.90
C THR A 186 -14.38 13.07 25.26
N SER A 187 -14.15 12.04 24.45
CA SER A 187 -15.22 11.30 23.77
C SER A 187 -14.91 9.81 23.64
N ALA A 188 -14.73 9.13 24.78
CA ALA A 188 -14.95 7.69 24.84
C ALA A 188 -16.46 7.45 24.75
N ALA A 189 -16.97 7.28 23.53
CA ALA A 189 -18.33 6.83 23.29
C ALA A 189 -18.39 5.33 23.59
N THR A 190 -18.67 5.00 24.84
CA THR A 190 -19.09 3.68 25.30
C THR A 190 -20.37 3.28 24.55
N GLY A 191 -20.37 2.15 23.84
CA GLY A 191 -21.61 1.53 23.31
C GLY A 191 -21.72 1.25 21.80
N ALA A 192 -20.63 1.31 21.02
CA ALA A 192 -20.69 0.93 19.60
C ALA A 192 -20.57 -0.59 19.40
N LYS A 193 -21.48 -1.19 18.61
CA LYS A 193 -21.50 -2.64 18.32
C LYS A 193 -20.24 -3.09 17.56
N LEU A 194 -19.70 -4.25 17.93
CA LEU A 194 -18.55 -4.85 17.24
C LEU A 194 -18.95 -5.36 15.86
N THR A 195 -18.02 -5.28 14.90
CA THR A 195 -18.18 -5.96 13.61
C THR A 195 -17.88 -7.46 13.77
N PRO A 196 -18.33 -8.34 12.85
CA PRO A 196 -18.05 -9.77 12.94
C PRO A 196 -16.54 -10.09 13.05
N GLN A 197 -15.70 -9.32 12.35
CA GLN A 197 -14.25 -9.50 12.37
C GLN A 197 -13.63 -9.02 13.70
N GLU A 198 -14.12 -7.92 14.27
CA GLU A 198 -13.71 -7.46 15.60
C GLU A 198 -14.13 -8.42 16.71
N GLU A 199 -15.34 -8.98 16.62
CA GLU A 199 -15.86 -9.97 17.56
C GLU A 199 -15.04 -11.27 17.51
N GLN A 200 -14.68 -11.74 16.31
CA GLN A 200 -13.84 -12.92 16.13
C GLN A 200 -12.44 -12.71 16.72
N VAL A 201 -11.83 -11.54 16.50
CA VAL A 201 -10.53 -11.19 17.10
C VAL A 201 -10.64 -11.06 18.62
N ALA A 202 -11.69 -10.41 19.14
CA ALA A 202 -11.92 -10.24 20.57
C ALA A 202 -12.10 -11.59 21.29
N ARG A 203 -12.80 -12.53 20.66
CA ARG A 203 -13.02 -13.89 21.19
C ARG A 203 -11.72 -14.68 21.30
N LEU A 204 -10.94 -14.76 20.22
CA LEU A 204 -9.63 -15.42 20.25
C LEU A 204 -8.67 -14.74 21.23
N ALA A 205 -8.84 -13.43 21.44
CA ALA A 205 -8.08 -12.72 22.46
C ALA A 205 -8.52 -13.05 23.90
N ALA A 206 -9.82 -13.20 24.15
CA ALA A 206 -10.34 -13.66 25.43
C ALA A 206 -9.89 -15.10 25.75
N GLU A 207 -9.74 -15.95 24.72
CA GLU A 207 -9.21 -17.32 24.82
C GLU A 207 -7.69 -17.39 25.10
N GLY A 208 -6.98 -16.25 25.16
CA GLY A 208 -5.57 -16.20 25.55
C GLY A 208 -4.55 -16.24 24.40
N LEU A 209 -4.98 -16.34 23.13
CA LEU A 209 -4.07 -16.41 21.98
C LEU A 209 -3.32 -15.09 21.73
N THR A 210 -2.00 -15.12 21.60
CA THR A 210 -1.19 -13.94 21.27
C THR A 210 -1.53 -13.36 19.89
N ASN A 211 -1.20 -12.09 19.64
CA ASN A 211 -1.50 -11.44 18.37
C ASN A 211 -0.92 -12.20 17.13
N PRO A 212 0.29 -12.78 17.19
CA PRO A 212 0.79 -13.66 16.12
C PRO A 212 -0.05 -14.93 15.92
N GLU A 213 -0.49 -15.58 16.99
CA GLU A 213 -1.30 -16.81 16.91
C GLU A 213 -2.70 -16.53 16.35
N ILE A 214 -3.33 -15.44 16.79
CA ILE A 214 -4.59 -14.96 16.21
C ILE A 214 -4.39 -14.65 14.72
N GLY A 215 -3.29 -13.99 14.38
CA GLY A 215 -2.95 -13.64 13.00
C GLY A 215 -2.82 -14.89 12.12
N ALA A 216 -2.10 -15.90 12.60
CA ALA A 216 -1.96 -17.18 11.91
C ALA A 216 -3.32 -17.88 11.70
N ARG A 217 -4.20 -17.86 12.71
CA ARG A 217 -5.51 -18.54 12.65
C ARG A 217 -6.52 -17.81 11.75
N LEU A 218 -6.41 -16.49 11.65
CA LEU A 218 -7.29 -15.65 10.83
C LEU A 218 -6.68 -15.27 9.48
N PHE A 219 -5.49 -15.79 9.15
CA PHE A 219 -4.73 -15.46 7.94
C PHE A 219 -4.51 -13.94 7.74
N ILE A 220 -4.19 -13.23 8.83
CA ILE A 220 -3.87 -11.79 8.86
C ILE A 220 -2.60 -11.53 9.67
N SER A 221 -1.98 -10.35 9.52
CA SER A 221 -0.76 -10.03 10.28
C SER A 221 -1.05 -9.79 11.77
N ALA A 222 -0.06 -10.05 12.64
CA ALA A 222 -0.15 -9.71 14.07
C ALA A 222 -0.45 -8.22 14.33
N LYS A 223 0.00 -7.34 13.41
CA LYS A 223 -0.26 -5.90 13.44
C LYS A 223 -1.72 -5.58 13.10
N THR A 224 -2.32 -6.32 12.16
CA THR A 224 -3.74 -6.25 11.84
C THR A 224 -4.60 -6.70 13.03
N VAL A 225 -4.18 -7.74 13.76
CA VAL A 225 -4.83 -8.15 15.01
C VAL A 225 -4.76 -7.04 16.06
N GLN A 226 -3.60 -6.44 16.26
CA GLN A 226 -3.41 -5.31 17.18
C GLN A 226 -4.33 -4.12 16.83
N TYR A 227 -4.49 -3.82 15.55
CA TYR A 227 -5.41 -2.80 15.06
C TYR A 227 -6.87 -3.10 15.46
N HIS A 228 -7.35 -4.32 15.18
CA HIS A 228 -8.72 -4.71 15.55
C HIS A 228 -8.95 -4.66 17.07
N LEU A 229 -7.98 -5.12 17.88
CA LEU A 229 -8.06 -5.03 19.34
C LEU A 229 -8.13 -3.58 19.84
N SER A 230 -7.39 -2.65 19.24
CA SER A 230 -7.47 -1.23 19.60
C SER A 230 -8.87 -0.65 19.36
N LYS A 231 -9.55 -1.07 18.28
CA LYS A 231 -10.94 -0.68 18.00
C LYS A 231 -11.91 -1.33 18.99
N VAL A 232 -11.75 -2.63 19.28
CA VAL A 232 -12.54 -3.37 20.27
C VAL A 232 -12.46 -2.68 21.63
N PHE A 233 -11.26 -2.37 22.12
CA PHE A 233 -11.05 -1.69 23.41
C PHE A 233 -11.76 -0.34 23.49
N THR A 234 -11.63 0.46 22.42
CA THR A 234 -12.31 1.75 22.32
C THR A 234 -13.83 1.60 22.34
N LYS A 235 -14.38 0.60 21.64
CA LYS A 235 -15.83 0.38 21.54
C LYS A 235 -16.45 -0.18 22.82
N LEU A 236 -15.71 -1.05 23.51
CA LEU A 236 -16.09 -1.67 24.78
C LEU A 236 -15.75 -0.79 26.00
N GLY A 237 -14.99 0.30 25.83
CA GLY A 237 -14.59 1.17 26.93
C GLY A 237 -13.55 0.55 27.87
N ILE A 238 -12.80 -0.44 27.40
CA ILE A 238 -11.77 -1.15 28.17
C ILE A 238 -10.37 -0.70 27.73
N SER A 239 -9.38 -0.84 28.61
CA SER A 239 -8.00 -0.39 28.36
C SER A 239 -7.01 -1.54 28.21
N SER A 240 -7.38 -2.75 28.64
CA SER A 240 -6.50 -3.91 28.58
C SER A 240 -7.22 -5.16 28.08
N ARG A 241 -6.41 -6.04 27.48
CA ARG A 241 -6.84 -7.36 27.02
C ARG A 241 -7.40 -8.24 28.15
N SER A 242 -6.89 -8.07 29.37
CA SER A 242 -7.37 -8.79 30.57
C SER A 242 -8.81 -8.45 30.94
N GLN A 243 -9.43 -7.45 30.32
CA GLN A 243 -10.83 -7.07 30.54
C GLN A 243 -11.77 -7.67 29.49
N LEU A 244 -11.26 -8.49 28.56
CA LEU A 244 -12.06 -9.31 27.66
C LEU A 244 -12.40 -10.63 28.39
N HIS A 245 -13.53 -10.65 29.08
CA HIS A 245 -14.10 -11.83 29.73
C HIS A 245 -15.46 -12.17 29.13
#